data_AF-A0A3M1KHR8-F1
#
_entry.id   AF-A0A3M1KHR8-F1
#
_cell.length_a   1.000
_cell.length_b   1.000
_cell.length_c   1.000
_cell.angle_alpha   90.00
_cell.angle_beta   90.00
_cell.angle_gamma   90.00
#
_symmetry.space_group_name_H-M   'P 1'
#
loop_
_entity.id
_entity.type
_entity.pdbx_description
1 polymer ?
#
loop_
_entity_poly.entity_id
_entity_poly.type
_entity_poly.pdbx_seq_one_letter_code
_entity_poly.pdbx_strand_id
1 'polypeptide(L)'
;MSAAVLRQQQLDAEGFSVCLPFQTDHYNAAIADVAPGLVTRLPPGQCAVLLGNTRASWPRFLRTWKHDPSLRASSDPFDRWVEQTLTRLIPDVAERDWYWGHAPVGERPSLLHAASAAGIPAGPAWIAAHPDYGPWFALRAVVILRHVNAPSAPATMSDMDGPCDSCRTKPCRHALEQVRARSKATVRDTGDFGDDWQDWVRIRDACPVGQAWRYDNPQLEYHYTKRRAILDTAAEEL
;
A
#
# COMPACT_ATOMS: atom_id res chain seq x y z
N MET A 1 26.77 -2.31 -0.80
CA MET A 1 26.14 -0.98 -0.97
C MET A 1 24.96 -0.91 -0.03
N SER A 2 24.89 0.10 0.86
CA SER A 2 23.74 0.25 1.76
C SER A 2 22.52 0.79 1.00
N ALA A 3 21.34 0.77 1.62
CA ALA A 3 20.05 1.24 1.09
C ALA A 3 20.00 2.71 0.60
N ALA A 4 21.15 3.40 0.49
CA ALA A 4 21.34 4.69 -0.20
C ALA A 4 20.93 4.70 -1.69
N VAL A 5 20.50 3.56 -2.21
CA VAL A 5 20.00 3.33 -3.57
C VAL A 5 18.62 3.97 -3.80
N LEU A 6 17.79 4.11 -2.75
CA LEU A 6 16.50 4.77 -2.83
C LEU A 6 16.60 6.15 -2.18
N ARG A 7 16.48 7.19 -3.00
CA ARG A 7 16.45 8.57 -2.53
C ARG A 7 15.09 8.83 -1.87
N GLN A 8 14.95 8.46 -0.59
CA GLN A 8 13.71 8.60 0.20
C GLN A 8 13.07 9.98 0.01
N GLN A 9 13.86 11.05 0.05
CA GLN A 9 13.40 12.42 -0.17
C GLN A 9 12.68 12.63 -1.52
N GLN A 10 13.12 11.95 -2.58
CA GLN A 10 12.48 12.03 -3.90
C GLN A 10 11.16 11.24 -3.94
N LEU A 11 11.11 10.08 -3.28
CA LEU A 11 9.88 9.32 -3.11
C LEU A 11 8.85 10.12 -2.30
N ASP A 12 9.28 10.75 -1.20
CA ASP A 12 8.44 11.59 -0.35
C ASP A 12 7.87 12.80 -1.09
N ALA A 13 8.68 13.46 -1.93
CA ALA A 13 8.24 14.59 -2.74
C ALA A 13 7.03 14.23 -3.63
N GLU A 14 7.03 13.01 -4.14
CA GLU A 14 5.99 12.44 -5.02
C GLU A 14 4.87 11.73 -4.24
N GLY A 15 4.96 11.68 -2.90
CA GLY A 15 3.96 11.13 -2.00
C GLY A 15 4.06 9.62 -1.75
N PHE A 16 5.20 9.01 -2.10
CA PHE A 16 5.55 7.60 -1.83
C PHE A 16 6.34 7.45 -0.54
N SER A 17 5.75 7.89 0.57
CA SER A 17 6.45 7.92 1.87
C SER A 17 6.52 6.58 2.61
N VAL A 18 5.95 5.52 2.04
CA VAL A 18 6.15 4.16 2.55
C VAL A 18 7.20 3.50 1.66
N CYS A 19 8.40 3.31 2.21
CA CYS A 19 9.54 2.70 1.54
C CYS A 19 10.31 1.86 2.57
N LEU A 20 9.95 0.59 2.68
CA LEU A 20 10.37 -0.27 3.78
C LEU A 20 11.18 -1.45 3.25
N PRO A 21 12.49 -1.52 3.52
CA PRO A 21 13.29 -2.66 3.11
C PRO A 21 12.99 -3.88 3.99
N PHE A 22 13.00 -5.06 3.39
CA PHE A 22 12.83 -6.33 4.09
C PHE A 22 13.60 -7.46 3.41
N GLN A 23 13.85 -8.54 4.17
CA GLN A 23 14.44 -9.77 3.68
C GLN A 23 13.35 -10.64 3.05
N THR A 24 13.57 -11.11 1.83
CA THR A 24 12.60 -11.99 1.15
C THR A 24 12.34 -13.29 1.90
N ASP A 25 13.32 -13.78 2.67
CA ASP A 25 13.17 -14.99 3.50
C ASP A 25 12.16 -14.80 4.64
N HIS A 26 12.09 -13.61 5.26
CA HIS A 26 11.08 -13.33 6.29
C HIS A 26 9.67 -13.32 5.71
N TYR A 27 9.50 -12.75 4.52
CA TYR A 27 8.23 -12.81 3.80
C TYR A 27 7.87 -14.26 3.47
N ASN A 28 8.79 -15.03 2.88
CA ASN A 28 8.56 -16.42 2.50
C ASN A 28 8.22 -17.31 3.70
N ALA A 29 8.82 -17.05 4.87
CA ALA A 29 8.48 -17.73 6.12
C ALA A 29 7.06 -17.34 6.59
N ALA A 30 6.68 -16.07 6.51
CA ALA A 30 5.36 -15.58 6.91
C ALA A 30 4.21 -16.16 6.06
N ILE A 31 4.50 -16.61 4.84
CA ILE A 31 3.52 -17.23 3.94
C ILE A 31 3.71 -18.75 3.81
N ALA A 32 4.47 -19.40 4.70
CA ALA A 32 4.80 -20.82 4.58
C ALA A 32 3.56 -21.72 4.48
N ASP A 33 2.51 -21.38 5.23
CA ASP A 33 1.24 -22.12 5.31
C ASP A 33 0.17 -21.63 4.32
N VAL A 34 0.47 -20.60 3.51
CA VAL A 34 -0.45 -20.11 2.49
C VAL A 34 -0.43 -21.06 1.31
N ALA A 35 -1.62 -21.46 0.83
CA ALA A 35 -1.74 -22.42 -0.27
C ALA A 35 -1.00 -21.93 -1.54
N PRO A 36 -0.27 -22.82 -2.24
CA PRO A 36 0.39 -22.48 -3.50
C PRO A 36 -0.60 -21.87 -4.52
N GLY A 37 -0.13 -20.88 -5.28
CA GLY A 37 -0.94 -20.21 -6.30
C GLY A 37 -1.81 -19.06 -5.79
N LEU A 38 -1.97 -18.88 -4.47
CA LEU A 38 -2.64 -17.68 -3.92
C LEU A 38 -1.69 -16.48 -3.83
N VAL A 39 -0.41 -16.74 -3.54
CA VAL A 39 0.62 -15.72 -3.39
C VAL A 39 1.92 -16.18 -4.05
N THR A 40 2.65 -15.25 -4.63
CA THR A 40 3.99 -15.53 -5.19
C THR A 40 5.03 -15.51 -4.08
N ARG A 41 5.90 -16.52 -4.04
CA ARG A 41 7.13 -16.52 -3.22
C ARG A 41 8.18 -15.65 -3.88
N LEU A 42 8.97 -14.96 -3.07
CA LEU A 42 10.06 -14.13 -3.56
C LEU A 42 11.37 -14.95 -3.61
N PRO A 43 12.31 -14.66 -4.53
CA PRO A 43 13.64 -15.28 -4.53
C PRO A 43 14.32 -15.15 -3.15
N PRO A 44 14.85 -16.23 -2.57
CA PRO A 44 15.41 -16.22 -1.23
C PRO A 44 16.71 -15.40 -1.14
N GLY A 45 17.04 -14.93 0.06
CA GLY A 45 18.27 -14.18 0.36
C GLY A 45 18.42 -12.84 -0.37
N GLN A 46 17.30 -12.21 -0.76
CA GLN A 46 17.32 -10.93 -1.48
C GLN A 46 16.86 -9.75 -0.61
N CYS A 47 17.33 -8.56 -0.98
CA CYS A 47 16.78 -7.30 -0.49
C CYS A 47 15.55 -6.92 -1.32
N ALA A 48 14.40 -6.88 -0.68
CA ALA A 48 13.18 -6.34 -1.26
C ALA A 48 12.83 -5.01 -0.58
N VAL A 49 12.15 -4.14 -1.30
CA VAL A 49 11.60 -2.90 -0.76
C VAL A 49 10.11 -2.85 -1.04
N LEU A 50 9.33 -2.69 0.02
CA LEU A 50 7.89 -2.44 -0.06
C LEU A 50 7.66 -0.94 -0.25
N LEU A 51 6.98 -0.60 -1.33
CA LEU A 51 6.66 0.76 -1.72
C LEU A 51 5.15 1.01 -1.57
N GLY A 52 4.80 2.17 -1.04
CA GLY A 52 3.43 2.60 -0.86
C GLY A 52 3.30 4.11 -0.85
N ASN A 53 2.07 4.59 -1.07
CA ASN A 53 1.75 6.00 -1.10
C ASN A 53 0.88 6.41 0.09
N THR A 54 0.91 7.68 0.45
CA THR A 54 -0.02 8.31 1.40
C THR A 54 -1.00 9.23 0.66
N ARG A 55 -1.81 10.00 1.39
CA ARG A 55 -2.64 11.07 0.80
C ARG A 55 -1.83 12.07 -0.04
N ALA A 56 -0.52 12.20 0.25
CA ALA A 56 0.35 13.12 -0.45
C ALA A 56 0.38 12.83 -1.96
N SER A 57 0.32 11.58 -2.41
CA SER A 57 0.40 11.29 -3.86
C SER A 57 -0.77 11.88 -4.66
N TRP A 58 -1.93 12.09 -4.04
CA TRP A 58 -3.17 12.50 -4.71
C TRP A 58 -3.04 13.81 -5.52
N PRO A 59 -2.62 14.94 -4.92
CA PRO A 59 -2.41 16.17 -5.68
C PRO A 59 -1.33 16.06 -6.78
N ARG A 60 -0.33 15.17 -6.63
CA ARG A 60 0.69 14.97 -7.67
C ARG A 60 0.11 14.21 -8.86
N PHE A 61 -0.63 13.14 -8.58
CA PHE A 61 -1.37 12.38 -9.57
C PHE A 61 -2.34 13.27 -10.35
N LEU A 62 -3.16 14.07 -9.67
CA LEU A 62 -4.15 14.93 -10.32
C LEU A 62 -3.52 16.03 -11.19
N ARG A 63 -2.35 16.57 -10.80
CA ARG A 63 -1.57 17.46 -11.68
C ARG A 63 -1.13 16.74 -12.96
N THR A 64 -0.67 15.49 -12.86
CA THR A 64 -0.35 14.70 -14.06
C THR A 64 -1.60 14.40 -14.90
N TRP A 65 -2.71 14.01 -14.26
CA TRP A 65 -4.00 13.75 -14.91
C TRP A 65 -4.47 14.92 -15.80
N LYS A 66 -4.33 16.16 -15.30
CA LYS A 66 -4.73 17.38 -16.02
C LYS A 66 -3.97 17.60 -17.32
N HIS A 67 -2.73 17.11 -17.42
CA HIS A 67 -1.81 17.45 -18.50
C HIS A 67 -1.32 16.28 -19.34
N ASP A 68 -1.61 15.03 -18.96
CA ASP A 68 -1.16 13.82 -19.67
C ASP A 68 -2.33 13.09 -20.36
N PRO A 69 -2.52 13.29 -21.68
CA PRO A 69 -3.54 12.57 -22.45
C PRO A 69 -3.38 11.05 -22.43
N SER A 70 -2.14 10.55 -22.33
CA SER A 70 -1.88 9.10 -22.31
C SER A 70 -2.37 8.46 -21.01
N LEU A 71 -2.28 9.21 -19.90
CA LEU A 71 -2.84 8.80 -18.62
C LEU A 71 -4.36 8.79 -18.67
N ARG A 72 -4.97 9.81 -19.29
CA ARG A 72 -6.43 9.86 -19.53
C ARG A 72 -6.91 8.72 -20.42
N ALA A 73 -6.11 8.22 -21.34
CA ALA A 73 -6.49 7.08 -22.18
C ALA A 73 -6.40 5.72 -21.44
N SER A 74 -5.75 5.66 -20.28
CA SER A 74 -5.58 4.41 -19.52
C SER A 74 -6.88 3.95 -18.84
N SER A 75 -7.09 2.63 -18.77
CA SER A 75 -8.16 2.02 -17.95
C SER A 75 -7.95 2.27 -16.46
N ASP A 76 -6.69 2.23 -16.02
CA ASP A 76 -6.27 2.28 -14.61
C ASP A 76 -5.27 3.43 -14.40
N PRO A 77 -5.73 4.69 -14.52
CA PRO A 77 -4.82 5.83 -14.63
C PRO A 77 -3.97 6.03 -13.37
N PHE A 78 -4.50 5.76 -12.18
CA PHE A 78 -3.69 5.88 -10.96
C PHE A 78 -2.58 4.83 -10.91
N ASP A 79 -2.87 3.58 -11.27
CA ASP A 79 -1.87 2.51 -11.25
C ASP A 79 -0.80 2.74 -12.32
N ARG A 80 -1.19 3.16 -13.53
CA ARG A 80 -0.25 3.60 -14.57
C ARG A 80 0.66 4.73 -14.10
N TRP A 81 0.10 5.75 -13.43
CA TRP A 81 0.88 6.86 -12.88
C TRP A 81 1.87 6.39 -11.81
N VAL A 82 1.45 5.47 -10.92
CA VAL A 82 2.31 4.87 -9.90
C VAL A 82 3.48 4.13 -10.56
N GLU A 83 3.22 3.29 -11.55
CA GLU A 83 4.27 2.53 -12.26
C GLU A 83 5.29 3.46 -12.91
N GLN A 84 4.82 4.45 -13.68
CA GLN A 84 5.67 5.41 -14.36
C GLN A 84 6.51 6.23 -13.38
N THR A 85 5.89 6.69 -12.29
CA THR A 85 6.55 7.52 -11.28
C THR A 85 7.58 6.71 -10.51
N LEU A 86 7.24 5.53 -9.98
CA LEU A 86 8.18 4.70 -9.24
C LEU A 86 9.31 4.17 -10.11
N THR A 87 9.05 3.78 -11.35
CA THR A 87 10.09 3.37 -12.30
C THR A 87 11.07 4.51 -12.59
N ARG A 88 10.57 5.75 -12.73
CA ARG A 88 11.41 6.95 -12.93
C ARG A 88 12.25 7.30 -11.69
N LEU A 89 11.65 7.24 -10.50
CA LEU A 89 12.30 7.67 -9.24
C LEU A 89 13.37 6.71 -8.74
N ILE A 90 13.27 5.45 -9.14
CA ILE A 90 14.23 4.41 -8.82
C ILE A 90 14.99 4.12 -10.12
N PRO A 91 15.91 4.94 -10.64
CA PRO A 91 16.66 4.59 -11.84
C PRO A 91 17.77 3.58 -11.53
N ASP A 92 18.08 2.72 -12.51
CA ASP A 92 19.21 1.76 -12.61
C ASP A 92 19.95 1.35 -11.32
N VAL A 93 19.23 0.68 -10.42
CA VAL A 93 19.85 -0.34 -9.58
C VAL A 93 20.04 -1.57 -10.46
N ALA A 94 21.27 -2.06 -10.56
CA ALA A 94 21.67 -3.17 -11.42
C ALA A 94 20.76 -4.40 -11.17
N GLU A 95 19.85 -4.64 -12.12
CA GLU A 95 18.83 -5.68 -12.12
C GLU A 95 17.80 -5.59 -10.97
N ARG A 96 16.53 -5.46 -11.35
CA ARG A 96 15.41 -5.43 -10.40
C ARG A 96 14.25 -6.25 -10.91
N ASP A 97 13.46 -6.75 -9.97
CA ASP A 97 12.20 -7.41 -10.26
C ASP A 97 11.07 -6.63 -9.59
N TRP A 98 10.15 -6.12 -10.41
CA TRP A 98 8.95 -5.42 -9.94
C TRP A 98 7.80 -6.39 -9.73
N TYR A 99 7.11 -6.23 -8.61
CA TYR A 99 5.84 -6.88 -8.33
C TYR A 99 4.81 -5.82 -7.98
N TRP A 100 3.88 -5.58 -8.90
CA TRP A 100 2.87 -4.53 -8.75
C TRP A 100 1.66 -5.00 -7.94
N GLY A 101 1.14 -4.10 -7.10
CA GLY A 101 0.02 -4.37 -6.22
C GLY A 101 -1.34 -4.51 -6.89
N HIS A 102 -1.45 -4.14 -8.16
CA HIS A 102 -2.66 -4.33 -8.96
C HIS A 102 -2.56 -5.57 -9.86
N ALA A 103 -1.43 -6.28 -9.89
CA ALA A 103 -1.29 -7.50 -10.68
C ALA A 103 -2.25 -8.60 -10.19
N PRO A 104 -2.63 -9.56 -11.05
CA PRO A 104 -3.54 -10.64 -10.69
C PRO A 104 -3.11 -11.43 -9.45
N VAL A 105 -4.08 -11.98 -8.72
CA VAL A 105 -3.81 -12.90 -7.60
C VAL A 105 -3.05 -14.11 -8.12
N GLY A 106 -2.05 -14.58 -7.37
CA GLY A 106 -1.14 -15.66 -7.78
C GLY A 106 0.06 -15.20 -8.61
N GLU A 107 -0.01 -14.03 -9.24
CA GLU A 107 1.09 -13.43 -10.03
C GLU A 107 1.88 -12.37 -9.25
N ARG A 108 1.49 -12.11 -7.99
CA ARG A 108 2.16 -11.15 -7.10
C ARG A 108 2.31 -11.68 -5.66
N PRO A 109 3.28 -11.17 -4.90
CA PRO A 109 3.35 -11.41 -3.47
C PRO A 109 2.17 -10.75 -2.74
N SER A 110 1.84 -11.27 -1.56
CA SER A 110 0.92 -10.59 -0.66
C SER A 110 1.58 -9.36 -0.08
N LEU A 111 1.12 -8.17 -0.46
CA LEU A 111 1.69 -6.92 0.07
C LEU A 111 1.49 -6.79 1.58
N LEU A 112 0.43 -7.35 2.14
CA LEU A 112 0.18 -7.31 3.58
C LEU A 112 1.21 -8.15 4.36
N HIS A 113 1.56 -9.34 3.86
CA HIS A 113 2.65 -10.13 4.45
C HIS A 113 4.01 -9.47 4.20
N ALA A 114 4.23 -8.82 3.05
CA ALA A 114 5.44 -8.04 2.80
C ALA A 114 5.55 -6.86 3.78
N ALA A 115 4.44 -6.18 4.11
CA ALA A 115 4.40 -5.16 5.14
C ALA A 115 4.77 -5.72 6.50
N SER A 116 4.23 -6.89 6.87
CA SER A 116 4.60 -7.56 8.12
C SER A 116 6.08 -7.92 8.17
N ALA A 117 6.64 -8.46 7.08
CA ALA A 117 8.07 -8.74 6.97
C ALA A 117 8.95 -7.48 7.03
N ALA A 118 8.38 -6.33 6.68
CA ALA A 118 9.00 -5.01 6.75
C ALA A 118 8.70 -4.25 8.06
N GLY A 119 8.08 -4.88 9.06
CA GLY A 119 7.83 -4.30 10.39
C GLY A 119 6.45 -3.69 10.61
N ILE A 120 5.54 -3.76 9.63
CA ILE A 120 4.15 -3.27 9.75
C ILE A 120 3.18 -4.45 9.67
N PRO A 121 2.87 -5.11 10.79
CA PRO A 121 1.95 -6.24 10.79
C PRO A 121 0.52 -5.82 10.45
N ALA A 122 -0.28 -6.80 10.02
CA ALA A 122 -1.71 -6.60 9.84
C ALA A 122 -2.37 -6.26 11.19
N GLY A 123 -3.19 -5.19 11.20
CA GLY A 123 -3.98 -4.83 12.37
C GLY A 123 -5.15 -5.81 12.62
N PRO A 124 -5.88 -5.62 13.73
CA PRO A 124 -6.96 -6.53 14.16
C PRO A 124 -8.17 -6.56 13.20
N ALA A 125 -8.25 -5.60 12.28
CA ALA A 125 -9.26 -5.53 11.23
C ALA A 125 -8.71 -5.94 9.85
N TRP A 126 -7.59 -6.67 9.80
CA TRP A 126 -6.92 -7.11 8.57
C TRP A 126 -6.44 -5.96 7.68
N ILE A 127 -6.21 -4.80 8.29
CA ILE A 127 -5.71 -3.57 7.66
C ILE A 127 -4.39 -3.22 8.33
N ALA A 128 -3.32 -3.05 7.55
CA ALA A 128 -2.04 -2.56 8.06
C ALA A 128 -2.19 -1.11 8.57
N ALA A 129 -1.49 -0.79 9.66
CA ALA A 129 -1.49 0.55 10.23
C ALA A 129 -0.06 1.04 10.44
N HIS A 130 0.33 2.09 9.72
CA HIS A 130 1.62 2.75 9.87
C HIS A 130 1.63 3.59 11.17
N PRO A 131 2.75 3.69 11.91
CA PRO A 131 2.85 4.52 13.11
C PRO A 131 2.44 5.98 12.88
N ASP A 132 2.86 6.59 11.77
CA ASP A 132 2.52 7.99 11.44
C ASP A 132 1.21 8.14 10.67
N TYR A 133 0.96 7.26 9.70
CA TYR A 133 -0.15 7.40 8.74
C TYR A 133 -1.40 6.63 9.15
N GLY A 134 -1.33 5.83 10.21
CA GLY A 134 -2.41 4.91 10.57
C GLY A 134 -2.78 4.01 9.38
N PRO A 135 -4.07 3.77 9.12
CA PRO A 135 -4.52 3.02 7.94
C PRO A 135 -4.57 3.86 6.65
N TRP A 136 -4.09 5.11 6.68
CA TRP A 136 -4.20 6.08 5.57
C TRP A 136 -2.98 6.09 4.66
N PHE A 137 -2.65 4.90 4.19
CA PHE A 137 -1.67 4.66 3.15
C PHE A 137 -2.14 3.48 2.29
N ALA A 138 -1.50 3.28 1.14
CA ALA A 138 -1.74 2.12 0.29
C ALA A 138 -0.42 1.50 -0.15
N LEU A 139 -0.33 0.19 -0.03
CA LEU A 139 0.78 -0.60 -0.55
C LEU A 139 0.65 -0.72 -2.06
N ARG A 140 1.73 -0.49 -2.79
CA ARG A 140 1.73 -0.36 -4.26
C ARG A 140 2.61 -1.35 -4.97
N ALA A 141 3.79 -1.65 -4.43
CA ALA A 141 4.71 -2.55 -5.10
C ALA A 141 5.70 -3.17 -4.13
N VAL A 142 6.24 -4.31 -4.52
CA VAL A 142 7.52 -4.81 -4.02
C VAL A 142 8.52 -4.69 -5.17
N VAL A 143 9.71 -4.14 -4.89
CA VAL A 143 10.83 -4.17 -5.82
C VAL A 143 11.99 -4.93 -5.19
N ILE A 144 12.51 -5.92 -5.90
CA ILE A 144 13.75 -6.61 -5.51
C ILE A 144 14.91 -5.85 -6.09
N LEU A 145 15.89 -5.51 -5.25
CA LEU A 145 17.12 -4.86 -5.67
C LEU A 145 18.23 -5.90 -5.64
N ARG A 146 18.63 -6.41 -6.82
CA ARG A 146 19.68 -7.42 -6.89
C ARG A 146 21.02 -6.80 -6.52
N HIS A 147 21.91 -7.62 -5.96
CA HIS A 147 23.24 -7.22 -5.50
C HIS A 147 23.26 -6.13 -4.41
N VAL A 148 22.10 -5.79 -3.83
CA VAL A 148 21.99 -4.97 -2.63
C VAL A 148 21.89 -5.90 -1.44
N ASN A 149 22.79 -5.72 -0.47
CA ASN A 149 22.71 -6.45 0.78
C ASN A 149 21.45 -6.01 1.50
N ALA A 150 20.58 -6.97 1.77
CA ALA A 150 19.42 -6.74 2.58
C ALA A 150 19.84 -6.43 4.03
N PRO A 151 19.10 -5.57 4.75
CA PRO A 151 19.46 -5.21 6.13
C PRO A 151 19.58 -6.48 6.99
N SER A 152 20.69 -6.60 7.71
CA SER A 152 20.93 -7.74 8.61
C SER A 152 19.89 -7.70 9.72
N ALA A 153 18.95 -8.65 9.70
CA ALA A 153 17.72 -8.67 10.49
C ALA A 153 16.72 -7.54 10.09
N PRO A 154 15.42 -7.69 10.38
CA PRO A 154 14.54 -6.52 10.32
C PRO A 154 15.20 -5.48 11.21
N ALA A 155 15.36 -4.23 10.75
CA ALA A 155 15.52 -3.14 11.72
C ALA A 155 14.32 -3.32 12.65
N THR A 156 14.61 -3.76 13.87
CA THR A 156 13.63 -4.30 14.79
C THR A 156 12.66 -3.19 15.12
N MET A 157 11.57 -3.10 14.38
CA MET A 157 10.32 -2.60 14.93
C MET A 157 9.82 -3.54 16.06
N SER A 158 10.57 -4.57 16.46
CA SER A 158 10.35 -5.23 17.76
C SER A 158 10.61 -4.30 18.96
N ASP A 159 11.24 -3.12 18.77
CA ASP A 159 11.39 -2.12 19.83
C ASP A 159 10.34 -0.99 19.76
N MET A 160 9.52 -0.96 18.71
CA MET A 160 8.43 0.00 18.55
C MET A 160 7.14 -0.78 18.36
N ASP A 161 6.46 -1.06 19.49
CA ASP A 161 5.07 -1.49 19.52
C ASP A 161 4.29 -0.79 18.38
N GLY A 162 3.76 -1.57 17.43
CA GLY A 162 3.00 -1.00 16.33
C GLY A 162 1.81 -0.20 16.89
N PRO A 163 1.20 0.70 16.11
CA PRO A 163 0.06 1.49 16.60
C PRO A 163 -1.09 0.60 17.11
N CYS A 164 -1.15 -0.66 16.64
CA CYS A 164 -2.11 -1.63 17.12
C CYS A 164 -1.77 -2.16 18.53
N ASP A 165 -0.51 -2.34 18.90
CA ASP A 165 -0.11 -3.02 20.15
C ASP A 165 -0.45 -2.16 21.38
N SER A 166 -0.24 -0.84 21.26
CA SER A 166 -0.65 0.14 22.26
C SER A 166 -2.16 0.48 22.23
N CYS A 167 -2.88 0.08 21.18
CA CYS A 167 -4.31 0.36 21.03
C CYS A 167 -5.19 -0.61 21.83
N ARG A 168 -5.41 -0.31 23.12
CA ARG A 168 -6.18 -1.17 24.05
C ARG A 168 -7.61 -1.48 23.60
N THR A 169 -8.34 -0.50 23.08
CA THR A 169 -9.77 -0.67 22.75
C THR A 169 -10.03 -1.27 21.38
N LYS A 170 -9.01 -1.34 20.51
CA LYS A 170 -9.09 -1.90 19.14
C LYS A 170 -10.38 -1.49 18.39
N PRO A 171 -10.73 -0.19 18.32
CA PRO A 171 -12.03 0.29 17.82
C PRO A 171 -12.33 -0.13 16.37
N CYS A 172 -11.30 -0.30 15.55
CA CYS A 172 -11.43 -0.82 14.18
C CYS A 172 -11.98 -2.26 14.12
N ARG A 173 -11.75 -3.10 15.14
CA ARG A 173 -12.36 -4.43 15.23
C ARG A 173 -13.87 -4.33 15.43
N HIS A 174 -14.32 -3.47 16.33
CA HIS A 174 -15.75 -3.24 16.55
C HIS A 174 -16.42 -2.65 15.32
N ALA A 175 -15.76 -1.72 14.62
CA ALA A 175 -16.26 -1.20 13.35
C ALA A 175 -16.38 -2.32 12.30
N LEU A 176 -15.38 -3.20 12.17
CA LEU A 176 -15.43 -4.35 11.27
C LEU A 176 -16.58 -5.30 11.62
N GLU A 177 -16.81 -5.59 12.89
CA GLU A 177 -17.94 -6.41 13.36
C GLU A 177 -19.30 -5.79 12.98
N GLN A 178 -19.45 -4.47 13.16
CA GLN A 178 -20.68 -3.75 12.79
C GLN A 178 -20.92 -3.78 11.28
N VAL A 179 -19.87 -3.57 10.48
CA VAL A 179 -19.95 -3.65 9.02
C VAL A 179 -20.33 -5.07 8.57
N ARG A 180 -19.68 -6.10 9.14
CA ARG A 180 -20.01 -7.50 8.85
C ARG A 180 -21.44 -7.87 9.24
N ALA A 181 -21.97 -7.30 10.32
CA ALA A 181 -23.35 -7.55 10.75
C ALA A 181 -24.39 -6.87 9.85
N ARG A 182 -24.03 -5.75 9.21
CA ARG A 182 -24.93 -4.98 8.31
C ARG A 182 -24.85 -5.46 6.86
N SER A 183 -23.66 -5.84 6.41
CA SER A 183 -23.44 -6.22 5.03
C SER A 183 -24.01 -7.62 4.76
N LYS A 184 -24.96 -7.70 3.82
CA LYS A 184 -25.34 -8.96 3.17
C LYS A 184 -24.34 -9.38 2.09
N ALA A 185 -23.38 -8.51 1.75
CA ALA A 185 -22.34 -8.84 0.81
C ALA A 185 -21.45 -9.90 1.46
N THR A 186 -21.37 -11.07 0.82
CA THR A 186 -20.14 -11.85 0.94
C THR A 186 -19.02 -10.87 0.64
N VAL A 187 -18.08 -10.67 1.58
CA VAL A 187 -16.87 -9.89 1.32
C VAL A 187 -16.24 -10.53 0.10
N ARG A 188 -16.49 -9.95 -1.08
CA ARG A 188 -16.01 -10.54 -2.32
C ARG A 188 -14.52 -10.30 -2.30
N ASP A 189 -13.76 -11.38 -2.41
CA ASP A 189 -12.30 -11.40 -2.53
C ASP A 189 -11.78 -10.64 -3.78
N THR A 190 -12.68 -9.95 -4.50
CA THR A 190 -12.46 -9.25 -5.77
C THR A 190 -12.11 -7.77 -5.61
N GLY A 191 -12.10 -7.22 -4.38
CA GLY A 191 -11.82 -5.80 -4.15
C GLY A 191 -12.90 -4.85 -4.72
N ASP A 192 -14.07 -5.38 -5.07
CA ASP A 192 -15.25 -4.62 -5.46
C ASP A 192 -16.06 -4.30 -4.20
N PHE A 193 -15.96 -3.06 -3.74
CA PHE A 193 -16.61 -2.58 -2.52
C PHE A 193 -18.03 -2.04 -2.80
N GLY A 194 -18.44 -1.97 -4.07
CA GLY A 194 -19.77 -1.51 -4.50
C GLY A 194 -20.18 -0.16 -3.87
N ASP A 195 -21.49 -0.03 -3.62
CA ASP A 195 -22.09 1.15 -2.98
C ASP A 195 -21.82 1.24 -1.46
N ASP A 196 -21.31 0.16 -0.85
CA ASP A 196 -21.04 0.08 0.60
C ASP A 196 -19.61 0.53 0.97
N TRP A 197 -18.90 1.21 0.06
CA TRP A 197 -17.50 1.57 0.29
C TRP A 197 -17.28 2.48 1.51
N GLN A 198 -18.26 3.30 1.89
CA GLN A 198 -18.19 4.13 3.09
C GLN A 198 -18.11 3.29 4.37
N ASP A 199 -18.65 2.07 4.39
CA ASP A 199 -18.52 1.16 5.52
C ASP A 199 -17.06 0.74 5.72
N TRP A 200 -16.34 0.47 4.63
CA TRP A 200 -14.90 0.20 4.67
C TRP A 200 -14.08 1.39 5.15
N VAL A 201 -14.50 2.61 4.78
CA VAL A 201 -13.90 3.85 5.29
C VAL A 201 -14.12 3.98 6.79
N ARG A 202 -15.30 3.64 7.32
CA ARG A 202 -15.58 3.68 8.77
C ARG A 202 -14.65 2.77 9.58
N ILE A 203 -14.26 1.63 9.03
CA ILE A 203 -13.28 0.73 9.69
C ILE A 203 -11.92 1.43 9.84
N ARG A 204 -11.50 2.19 8.82
CA ARG A 204 -10.25 2.97 8.87
C ARG A 204 -10.38 4.18 9.78
N ASP A 205 -11.50 4.91 9.70
CA ASP A 205 -11.81 6.08 10.54
C ASP A 205 -11.81 5.74 12.03
N ALA A 206 -12.15 4.50 12.39
CA ALA A 206 -12.13 4.04 13.78
C ALA A 206 -10.71 4.00 14.37
N CYS A 207 -9.65 3.90 13.56
CA CYS A 207 -8.28 3.93 14.06
C CYS A 207 -7.90 5.34 14.53
N PRO A 208 -7.46 5.54 15.79
CA PRO A 208 -7.13 6.89 16.28
C PRO A 208 -5.83 7.45 15.68
N VAL A 209 -5.00 6.60 15.07
CA VAL A 209 -3.70 6.97 14.50
C VAL A 209 -3.87 7.45 13.07
N GLY A 210 -3.11 8.49 12.69
CA GLY A 210 -3.06 8.95 11.30
C GLY A 210 -4.26 9.77 10.83
N GLN A 211 -5.11 10.28 11.73
CA GLN A 211 -6.29 11.07 11.35
C GLN A 211 -5.96 12.28 10.44
N ALA A 212 -4.81 12.93 10.64
CA ALA A 212 -4.32 13.99 9.76
C ALA A 212 -3.98 13.53 8.33
N TRP A 213 -3.71 12.23 8.17
CA TRP A 213 -3.37 11.58 6.90
C TRP A 213 -4.58 11.00 6.18
N ARG A 214 -5.77 11.10 6.77
CA ARG A 214 -7.02 10.70 6.13
C ARG A 214 -7.17 11.32 4.74
N TYR A 215 -7.57 10.48 3.79
CA TYR A 215 -7.84 10.89 2.42
C TYR A 215 -9.04 11.85 2.40
N ASP A 216 -9.01 12.84 1.51
CA ASP A 216 -10.18 13.68 1.27
C ASP A 216 -11.28 12.88 0.55
N ASN A 217 -12.49 13.44 0.49
CA ASN A 217 -13.65 12.74 -0.07
C ASN A 217 -13.46 12.37 -1.54
N PRO A 218 -12.95 13.24 -2.43
CA PRO A 218 -12.66 12.87 -3.82
C PRO A 218 -11.67 11.72 -3.93
N GLN A 219 -10.57 11.74 -3.16
CA GLN A 219 -9.58 10.67 -3.16
C GLN A 219 -10.18 9.33 -2.69
N LEU A 220 -10.97 9.35 -1.61
CA LEU A 220 -11.66 8.15 -1.11
C LEU A 220 -12.59 7.57 -2.17
N GLU A 221 -13.52 8.38 -2.65
CA GLU A 221 -14.56 7.96 -3.57
C GLU A 221 -13.95 7.41 -4.87
N TYR A 222 -12.90 8.05 -5.39
CA TYR A 222 -12.18 7.54 -6.56
C TYR A 222 -11.52 6.18 -6.27
N HIS A 223 -10.80 6.03 -5.16
CA HIS A 223 -10.08 4.78 -4.90
C HIS A 223 -10.99 3.59 -4.64
N TYR A 224 -12.19 3.82 -4.11
CA TYR A 224 -13.17 2.77 -3.86
C TYR A 224 -14.09 2.47 -5.06
N THR A 225 -14.50 3.49 -5.81
CA THR A 225 -15.48 3.32 -6.92
C THR A 225 -14.85 3.29 -8.31
N LYS A 226 -13.59 3.73 -8.43
CA LYS A 226 -12.85 3.91 -9.71
C LYS A 226 -13.54 4.87 -10.70
N ARG A 227 -14.55 5.62 -10.26
CA ARG A 227 -15.30 6.55 -11.13
C ARG A 227 -14.41 7.69 -11.59
N ARG A 228 -14.15 7.72 -12.89
CA ARG A 228 -13.23 8.67 -13.53
C ARG A 228 -13.73 10.11 -13.51
N ALA A 229 -15.05 10.34 -13.46
CA ALA A 229 -15.62 11.70 -13.37
C ALA A 229 -15.10 12.47 -12.15
N ILE A 230 -14.77 11.76 -11.06
CA ILE A 230 -14.18 12.36 -9.84
C ILE A 230 -12.81 12.99 -10.13
N LEU A 231 -12.04 12.41 -11.07
CA LEU A 231 -10.71 12.90 -11.39
C LEU A 231 -10.73 14.28 -12.06
N ASP A 232 -11.69 14.51 -12.95
CA ASP A 232 -11.81 15.79 -13.64
C ASP A 232 -12.22 16.90 -12.65
N THR A 233 -13.24 16.66 -11.83
CA THR A 233 -13.66 17.61 -10.77
C THR A 233 -12.55 17.85 -9.75
N ALA A 234 -11.90 16.80 -9.24
CA ALA A 234 -10.84 16.97 -8.24
C ALA A 234 -9.59 17.68 -8.81
N ALA A 235 -9.30 17.54 -10.10
CA ALA A 235 -8.19 18.23 -10.75
C ALA A 235 -8.47 19.72 -11.05
N GLU A 236 -9.74 20.12 -11.06
CA GLU A 236 -10.15 21.53 -11.20
C GLU A 236 -10.03 22.29 -9.88
N GLU A 237 -10.22 21.61 -8.74
CA GLU A 237 -10.17 22.19 -7.38
C GLU A 237 -8.74 22.31 -6.81
N LEU A 238 -7.72 21.88 -7.57
CA LEU A 238 -6.30 21.83 -7.19
C LEU A 238 -5.50 23.09 -7.52
#